data_AF-U6L3J0-F1
#
_entry.id   AF-U6L3J0-F1
#
_cell.length_a   1.000
_cell.length_b   1.000
_cell.length_c   1.000
_cell.angle_alpha   90.00
_cell.angle_beta   90.00
_cell.angle_gamma   90.00
#
_symmetry.space_group_name_H-M   'P 1'
#
loop_
_entity.id
_entity.type
_entity.pdbx_description
1 polymer ?
#
loop_
_entity_poly.entity_id
_entity_poly.type
_entity_poly.pdbx_seq_one_letter_code
_entity_poly.pdbx_strand_id
1 'polypeptide(L)'
;MLLLRLLLFLLLHRALTCCADCCFGLWFVFELAICCCCCCCCCCSGLIAKHLHVTFQTRPVAFVRCSGGAAGEAAAAAVCLAPCSSSSSLRRSWAVSAAAVAAELQRQQQDTVSLKFCLEWFAAASEQQKQQLCGAADAPPPAAAAAAADLQNERKALQAAVLLQLLDAAGLFSESGGSTVFGSALASVPFEFQEAMFICLELLRLGFLSGDPLESLPGRPFPPGVQTALMQPYPSEAAAAAAAAGGAAAAAAAAGGGAAAAAGARDVQRAGLLLQRVASLLPLQLRQQQPWLAAVCMDLLGFNCLVNLIRNAFQELTQTALVSMLLQSPHLAKVLPRPGDAAFGSFLPSFAASGCSLGLVFRFLLHYGGPPGLAAFEGAVAAAFPAAAAPLQDLCAAAALWGHLREAIRGLSLAVDVAELWTEVQQADALLQQQLQHTGLCTHKAYTHRRP
;
A
#
# COMPACT_ATOMS: atom_id res chain seq x y z
N MET A 1 7.67 -28.96 14.91
CA MET A 1 8.88 -28.44 15.57
C MET A 1 10.03 -28.20 14.61
N LEU A 2 10.51 -29.20 13.85
CA LEU A 2 11.59 -28.98 12.87
C LEU A 2 11.19 -28.02 11.73
N LEU A 3 9.98 -28.17 11.18
CA LEU A 3 9.43 -27.28 10.15
C LEU A 3 9.23 -25.85 10.64
N LEU A 4 8.79 -25.68 11.90
CA LEU A 4 8.59 -24.38 12.54
C LEU A 4 9.93 -23.69 12.82
N ARG A 5 10.96 -24.46 13.22
CA ARG A 5 12.34 -23.95 13.34
C ARG A 5 12.94 -23.59 11.99
N LEU A 6 12.65 -24.35 10.94
CA LEU A 6 13.07 -24.05 9.56
C LEU A 6 12.36 -22.79 9.03
N LEU A 7 11.05 -22.64 9.29
CA LEU A 7 10.29 -21.43 8.97
C LEU A 7 10.78 -20.21 9.75
N LEU A 8 11.05 -20.35 11.05
CA LEU A 8 11.61 -19.28 11.87
C LEU A 8 13.02 -18.90 11.38
N PHE A 9 13.84 -19.89 11.01
CA PHE A 9 15.17 -19.67 10.45
C PHE A 9 15.11 -19.04 9.06
N LEU A 10 14.19 -19.45 8.20
CA LEU A 10 13.99 -18.86 6.86
C LEU A 10 13.38 -17.46 6.93
N LEU A 11 12.51 -17.17 7.91
CA LEU A 11 11.95 -15.84 8.17
C LEU A 11 12.99 -14.92 8.80
N LEU A 12 13.79 -15.39 9.76
CA LEU A 12 14.94 -14.63 10.27
C LEU A 12 15.98 -14.40 9.16
N HIS A 13 16.27 -15.42 8.36
CA HIS A 13 17.18 -15.30 7.23
C HIS A 13 16.63 -14.34 6.18
N ARG A 14 15.32 -14.38 5.86
CA ARG A 14 14.67 -13.42 4.94
C ARG A 14 14.64 -12.02 5.49
N ALA A 15 14.34 -11.82 6.77
CA ALA A 15 14.39 -10.52 7.42
C ALA A 15 15.83 -9.96 7.42
N LEU A 16 16.83 -10.82 7.64
CA LEU A 16 18.25 -10.46 7.58
C LEU A 16 18.74 -10.22 6.15
N THR A 17 18.29 -10.98 5.15
CA THR A 17 18.64 -10.76 3.74
C THR A 17 17.86 -9.62 3.10
N CYS A 18 16.63 -9.34 3.52
CA CYS A 18 15.91 -8.11 3.14
C CYS A 18 16.69 -6.88 3.57
N CYS A 19 17.34 -6.93 4.73
CA CYS A 19 18.22 -5.86 5.19
C CYS A 19 19.48 -5.72 4.31
N ALA A 20 19.97 -6.81 3.70
CA ALA A 20 21.12 -6.82 2.79
C ALA A 20 20.74 -6.40 1.35
N ASP A 21 19.61 -6.87 0.83
CA ASP A 21 19.12 -6.56 -0.52
C ASP A 21 18.53 -5.14 -0.61
N CYS A 22 17.91 -4.63 0.47
CA CYS A 22 17.52 -3.21 0.56
C CYS A 22 18.72 -2.26 0.62
N CYS A 23 19.91 -2.73 1.02
CA CYS A 23 21.12 -1.90 1.05
C CYS A 23 21.87 -1.86 -0.30
N PHE A 24 21.63 -2.82 -1.20
CA PHE A 24 22.34 -2.91 -2.49
C PHE A 24 21.61 -2.23 -3.66
N GLY A 25 20.30 -1.95 -3.52
CA GLY A 25 19.50 -1.28 -4.55
C GLY A 25 19.28 0.22 -4.28
N LEU A 26 20.12 1.07 -4.86
CA LEU A 26 20.04 2.54 -4.84
C LEU A 26 20.25 3.20 -3.46
N TRP A 27 21.53 3.41 -3.19
CA TRP A 27 22.03 4.36 -2.22
C TRP A 27 21.50 5.78 -2.50
N PHE A 28 21.10 6.43 -1.41
CA PHE A 28 20.63 7.80 -1.23
C PHE A 28 19.11 8.01 -1.28
N VAL A 29 18.65 8.86 -0.36
CA VAL A 29 17.27 9.30 -0.11
C VAL A 29 16.45 8.38 0.82
N PHE A 30 16.97 7.96 1.98
CA PHE A 30 16.10 7.35 3.02
C PHE A 30 16.62 7.57 4.45
N GLU A 31 16.17 8.63 5.12
CA GLU A 31 16.18 8.68 6.60
C GLU A 31 14.78 8.47 7.22
N LEU A 32 13.69 8.80 6.51
CA LEU A 32 12.33 8.64 7.05
C LEU A 32 11.75 7.22 6.90
N ALA A 33 12.04 6.50 5.81
CA ALA A 33 11.54 5.12 5.62
C ALA A 33 12.26 4.09 6.51
N ILE A 34 13.46 4.43 7.00
CA ILE A 34 14.15 3.65 8.03
C ILE A 34 13.29 3.58 9.29
N CYS A 35 12.51 4.61 9.62
CA CYS A 35 11.67 4.59 10.81
C CYS A 35 10.49 3.61 10.68
N CYS A 36 9.86 3.50 9.51
CA CYS A 36 8.75 2.56 9.30
C CYS A 36 9.23 1.11 9.20
N CYS A 37 10.36 0.87 8.52
CA CYS A 37 11.01 -0.43 8.50
C CYS A 37 11.53 -0.83 9.89
N CYS A 38 12.16 0.09 10.64
CA CYS A 38 12.55 -0.14 12.03
C CYS A 38 11.33 -0.38 12.93
N CYS A 39 10.23 0.36 12.78
CA CYS A 39 9.02 0.14 13.58
C CYS A 39 8.40 -1.23 13.29
N CYS A 40 8.21 -1.59 12.01
CA CYS A 40 7.70 -2.90 11.63
C CYS A 40 8.65 -4.02 12.08
N CYS A 41 9.96 -3.90 11.85
CA CYS A 41 10.95 -4.88 12.31
C CYS A 41 11.00 -4.99 13.85
N CYS A 42 10.87 -3.88 14.58
CA CYS A 42 10.76 -3.86 16.04
C CYS A 42 9.45 -4.53 16.50
N CYS A 43 8.34 -4.29 15.82
CA CYS A 43 7.06 -4.94 16.08
C CYS A 43 7.13 -6.44 15.82
N CYS A 44 7.67 -6.86 14.67
CA CYS A 44 7.89 -8.27 14.34
C CYS A 44 8.77 -8.96 15.38
N SER A 45 9.91 -8.34 15.72
CA SER A 45 10.84 -8.86 16.72
C SER A 45 10.18 -8.95 18.10
N GLY A 46 9.44 -7.92 18.52
CA GLY A 46 8.72 -7.89 19.79
C GLY A 46 7.61 -8.94 19.89
N LEU A 47 6.90 -9.21 18.79
CA LEU A 47 5.87 -10.27 18.73
C LEU A 47 6.44 -11.67 18.91
N ILE A 48 7.63 -11.94 18.36
CA ILE A 48 8.28 -13.26 18.45
C ILE A 48 9.07 -13.39 19.76
N ALA A 49 9.76 -12.33 20.20
CA ALA A 49 10.67 -12.36 21.34
C ALA A 49 9.98 -12.85 22.62
N LYS A 50 8.73 -12.46 22.86
CA LYS A 50 7.92 -12.90 24.01
C LYS A 50 7.77 -14.43 24.12
N HIS A 51 7.94 -15.15 23.02
CA HIS A 51 7.77 -16.60 22.94
C HIS A 51 9.09 -17.36 22.76
N LEU A 52 10.22 -16.65 22.68
CA LEU A 52 11.55 -17.28 22.63
C LEU A 52 12.02 -17.70 24.03
N HIS A 53 13.00 -18.61 24.08
CA HIS A 53 13.63 -19.01 25.33
C HIS A 53 14.20 -17.80 26.09
N VAL A 54 14.22 -17.85 27.42
CA VAL A 54 14.64 -16.72 28.30
C VAL A 54 16.00 -16.12 27.91
N THR A 55 16.92 -16.94 27.42
CA THR A 55 18.25 -16.50 26.92
C THR A 55 18.19 -15.56 25.71
N PHE A 56 17.16 -15.67 24.87
CA PHE A 56 16.94 -14.78 23.72
C PHE A 56 16.06 -13.58 24.09
N GLN A 57 15.26 -13.67 25.15
CA GLN A 57 14.47 -12.54 25.68
C GLN A 57 15.36 -11.48 26.35
N THR A 58 16.44 -11.92 26.99
CA THR A 58 17.39 -11.05 27.70
C THR A 58 18.53 -10.55 26.83
N ARG A 59 18.67 -11.06 25.61
CA ARG A 59 19.69 -10.59 24.67
C ARG A 59 19.21 -9.30 24.02
N PRO A 60 20.00 -8.21 24.08
CA PRO A 60 19.68 -7.01 23.32
C PRO A 60 19.66 -7.37 21.84
N VAL A 61 18.54 -7.07 21.17
CA VAL A 61 18.44 -7.18 19.72
C VAL A 61 19.27 -6.04 19.14
N ALA A 62 20.51 -6.35 18.78
CA ALA A 62 21.40 -5.40 18.11
C ALA A 62 21.07 -5.38 16.62
N PHE A 63 20.50 -4.27 16.16
CA PHE A 63 20.38 -4.01 14.73
C PHE A 63 21.77 -3.61 14.21
N VAL A 64 22.44 -4.54 13.54
CA VAL A 64 23.73 -4.24 12.91
C VAL A 64 23.47 -3.43 11.66
N ARG A 65 23.79 -2.13 11.72
CA ARG A 65 23.85 -1.28 10.53
C ARG A 65 25.13 -1.65 9.77
N CYS A 66 25.04 -2.50 8.76
CA CYS A 66 26.15 -2.74 7.84
C CYS A 66 26.31 -1.52 6.91
N SER A 67 27.10 -0.52 7.32
CA SER A 67 27.54 0.53 6.40
C SER A 67 28.67 -0.02 5.53
N GLY A 68 28.38 -0.33 4.28
CA GLY A 68 29.38 -0.73 3.29
C GLY A 68 30.28 0.44 2.91
N GLY A 69 31.44 0.55 3.54
CA GLY A 69 32.49 1.50 3.19
C GLY A 69 33.64 1.45 4.19
N ALA A 70 34.86 1.18 3.70
CA ALA A 70 36.09 1.01 4.49
C ALA A 70 36.57 2.27 5.25
N ALA A 71 35.75 3.32 5.32
CA ALA A 71 35.99 4.53 6.11
C ALA A 71 34.92 4.77 7.20
N GLY A 72 33.93 3.86 7.34
CA GLY A 72 32.80 4.01 8.27
C GLY A 72 32.88 3.19 9.56
N GLU A 73 33.84 2.27 9.69
CA GLU A 73 33.92 1.33 10.82
C GLU A 73 34.11 2.02 12.19
N ALA A 74 34.71 3.21 12.23
CA ALA A 74 34.87 3.96 13.48
C ALA A 74 33.63 4.76 13.90
N ALA A 75 32.69 5.03 12.99
CA ALA A 75 31.47 5.80 13.28
C ALA A 75 30.24 4.89 13.57
N ALA A 76 30.28 3.63 13.13
CA ALA A 76 29.18 2.68 13.31
C ALA A 76 28.94 2.27 14.78
N ALA A 77 29.95 2.42 15.66
CA ALA A 77 29.81 2.12 17.09
C ALA A 77 29.17 3.27 17.90
N ALA A 78 29.13 4.49 17.36
CA ALA A 78 28.72 5.69 18.11
C ALA A 78 27.23 6.07 17.94
N VAL A 79 26.52 5.45 17.01
CA VAL A 79 25.08 5.67 16.80
C VAL A 79 24.33 4.35 16.99
N CYS A 80 24.50 3.73 18.16
CA CYS A 80 23.42 2.90 18.69
C CYS A 80 22.26 3.86 18.95
N LEU A 81 21.31 3.95 18.02
CA LEU A 81 20.00 4.50 18.33
C LEU A 81 19.55 3.78 19.59
N ALA A 82 19.21 4.54 20.64
CA ALA A 82 18.61 3.99 21.84
C ALA A 82 17.52 3.02 21.39
N PRO A 83 17.43 1.80 21.96
CA PRO A 83 16.42 0.83 21.57
C PRO A 83 15.11 1.60 21.51
N CYS A 84 14.50 1.68 20.32
CA CYS A 84 13.24 2.38 20.16
C CYS A 84 12.36 1.81 21.26
N SER A 85 12.02 2.63 22.26
CA SER A 85 11.08 2.24 23.30
C SER A 85 9.87 1.76 22.54
N SER A 86 9.71 0.44 22.44
CA SER A 86 8.68 -0.19 21.65
C SER A 86 7.40 0.44 22.15
N SER A 87 6.85 1.35 21.35
CA SER A 87 5.70 2.14 21.79
C SER A 87 4.68 1.11 22.22
N SER A 88 4.20 1.28 23.44
CA SER A 88 3.63 0.19 24.23
C SER A 88 2.23 -0.26 23.76
N SER A 89 1.95 -0.08 22.47
CA SER A 89 0.70 -0.33 21.74
C SER A 89 0.56 -1.78 21.24
N LEU A 90 1.61 -2.61 21.22
CA LEU A 90 1.53 -4.06 20.91
C LEU A 90 0.93 -4.91 22.06
N ARG A 91 -0.01 -4.34 22.83
CA ARG A 91 -0.47 -4.93 24.10
C ARG A 91 -1.75 -5.77 24.00
N ARG A 92 -2.42 -5.84 22.85
CA ARG A 92 -3.61 -6.68 22.71
C ARG A 92 -3.25 -8.03 22.12
N SER A 93 -3.53 -9.10 22.88
CA SER A 93 -3.60 -10.44 22.34
C SER A 93 -4.99 -10.65 21.73
N TRP A 94 -5.05 -11.06 20.47
CA TRP A 94 -6.32 -11.29 19.78
C TRP A 94 -6.78 -12.75 19.95
N ALA A 95 -7.80 -12.96 20.78
CA ALA A 95 -8.40 -14.27 21.03
C ALA A 95 -9.71 -14.40 20.23
N VAL A 96 -9.62 -14.95 19.01
CA VAL A 96 -10.77 -15.07 18.10
C VAL A 96 -11.25 -16.52 18.02
N SER A 97 -12.53 -16.76 18.33
CA SER A 97 -13.13 -18.10 18.24
C SER A 97 -13.84 -18.33 16.91
N ALA A 98 -13.86 -19.57 16.44
CA ALA A 98 -14.58 -19.97 15.21
C ALA A 98 -16.07 -19.64 15.27
N ALA A 99 -16.70 -19.80 16.44
CA ALA A 99 -18.10 -19.45 16.65
C ALA A 99 -18.35 -17.95 16.51
N ALA A 100 -17.45 -17.11 17.04
CA ALA A 100 -17.56 -15.66 16.94
C ALA A 100 -17.41 -15.18 15.49
N VAL A 101 -16.45 -15.75 14.74
CA VAL A 101 -16.31 -15.43 13.30
C VAL A 101 -17.52 -15.88 12.50
N ALA A 102 -18.06 -17.07 12.75
CA ALA A 102 -19.24 -17.56 12.03
C ALA A 102 -20.46 -16.66 12.28
N ALA A 103 -20.69 -16.26 13.53
CA ALA A 103 -21.76 -15.33 13.89
C ALA A 103 -21.60 -13.97 13.20
N GLU A 104 -20.37 -13.46 13.13
CA GLU A 104 -20.10 -12.17 12.49
C GLU A 104 -20.20 -12.23 10.97
N LEU A 105 -19.72 -13.30 10.34
CA LEU A 105 -19.89 -13.54 8.89
C LEU A 105 -21.37 -13.58 8.51
N GLN A 106 -22.20 -14.22 9.34
CA GLN A 106 -23.64 -14.22 9.17
C GLN A 106 -24.25 -12.82 9.35
N ARG A 107 -23.79 -12.04 10.34
CA ARG A 107 -24.25 -10.66 10.57
C ARG A 107 -23.94 -9.74 9.39
N GLN A 108 -22.74 -9.85 8.83
CA GLN A 108 -22.27 -9.03 7.71
C GLN A 108 -22.70 -9.58 6.34
N GLN A 109 -23.31 -10.78 6.29
CA GLN A 109 -23.67 -11.47 5.05
C GLN A 109 -22.46 -11.67 4.11
N GLN A 110 -21.31 -12.04 4.69
CA GLN A 110 -20.07 -12.28 3.97
C GLN A 110 -19.60 -13.71 4.16
N ASP A 111 -18.93 -14.26 3.15
CA ASP A 111 -18.35 -15.62 3.20
C ASP A 111 -16.85 -15.62 3.50
N THR A 112 -16.21 -14.46 3.39
CA THR A 112 -14.75 -14.30 3.42
C THR A 112 -14.32 -13.34 4.51
N VAL A 113 -13.22 -13.67 5.19
CA VAL A 113 -12.58 -12.79 6.18
C VAL A 113 -11.63 -11.84 5.44
N SER A 114 -11.89 -10.53 5.54
CA SER A 114 -11.14 -9.45 4.88
C SER A 114 -10.73 -8.36 5.87
N LEU A 115 -9.87 -7.42 5.45
CA LEU A 115 -9.53 -6.23 6.26
C LEU A 115 -10.80 -5.45 6.63
N LYS A 116 -11.69 -5.24 5.65
CA LYS A 116 -13.01 -4.62 5.83
C LYS A 116 -13.83 -5.34 6.89
N PHE A 117 -13.97 -6.66 6.76
CA PHE A 117 -14.72 -7.49 7.71
C PHE A 117 -14.25 -7.27 9.15
N CYS A 118 -12.92 -7.28 9.37
CA CYS A 118 -12.33 -7.08 10.68
C CYS A 118 -12.58 -5.66 11.24
N LEU A 119 -12.49 -4.64 10.38
CA LEU A 119 -12.76 -3.24 10.77
C LEU A 119 -14.25 -3.04 11.13
N GLU A 120 -15.16 -3.55 10.32
CA GLU A 120 -16.61 -3.47 10.54
C GLU A 120 -17.03 -4.28 11.76
N TRP A 121 -16.41 -5.44 11.98
CA TRP A 121 -16.64 -6.25 13.17
C TRP A 121 -16.23 -5.49 14.43
N PHE A 122 -15.02 -4.96 14.46
CA PHE A 122 -14.52 -4.28 15.64
C PHE A 122 -15.29 -2.98 15.93
N ALA A 123 -15.74 -2.26 14.88
CA ALA A 123 -16.57 -1.08 15.01
C ALA A 123 -17.98 -1.38 15.57
N ALA A 124 -18.57 -2.52 15.20
CA ALA A 124 -19.91 -2.93 15.64
C ALA A 124 -19.91 -3.70 16.98
N ALA A 125 -18.76 -4.21 17.42
CA ALA A 125 -18.65 -4.99 18.65
C ALA A 125 -19.01 -4.15 19.88
N SER A 126 -19.72 -4.76 20.83
CA SER A 126 -19.92 -4.19 22.17
C SER A 126 -18.61 -4.13 22.95
N GLU A 127 -18.51 -3.27 23.96
CA GLU A 127 -17.32 -3.19 24.82
C GLU A 127 -16.96 -4.54 25.48
N GLN A 128 -17.97 -5.34 25.86
CA GLN A 128 -17.75 -6.70 26.36
C GLN A 128 -17.14 -7.62 25.29
N GLN A 129 -17.64 -7.57 24.06
CA GLN A 129 -17.06 -8.37 22.97
C GLN A 129 -15.65 -7.92 22.62
N LYS A 130 -15.36 -6.62 22.64
CA LYS A 130 -14.00 -6.10 22.43
C LYS A 130 -13.05 -6.58 23.51
N GLN A 131 -13.48 -6.59 24.78
CA GLN A 131 -12.69 -7.15 25.88
C GLN A 131 -12.44 -8.65 25.71
N GLN A 132 -13.43 -9.41 25.23
CA GLN A 132 -13.27 -10.83 24.91
C GLN A 132 -12.29 -11.06 23.75
N LEU A 133 -12.33 -10.21 22.72
CA LEU A 133 -11.42 -10.27 21.58
C LEU A 133 -9.98 -9.87 21.97
N CYS A 134 -9.81 -8.94 22.91
CA CYS A 134 -8.50 -8.40 23.33
C CYS A 134 -7.94 -9.00 24.63
N GLY A 135 -8.60 -10.02 25.20
CA GLY A 135 -8.23 -10.61 26.48
C GLY A 135 -7.05 -11.58 26.42
N ALA A 136 -6.31 -11.69 27.53
CA ALA A 136 -5.37 -12.78 27.73
C ALA A 136 -6.16 -14.09 27.77
N ALA A 137 -5.85 -15.01 26.87
CA ALA A 137 -6.47 -16.32 26.82
C ALA A 137 -6.04 -17.19 28.02
N ASP A 138 -6.56 -16.92 29.22
CA ASP A 138 -6.36 -17.77 30.41
C ASP A 138 -7.44 -18.85 30.57
N ALA A 139 -8.43 -18.91 29.67
CA ALA A 139 -9.44 -19.96 29.68
C ALA A 139 -9.20 -20.93 28.52
N PRO A 140 -8.67 -22.15 28.77
CA PRO A 140 -8.76 -23.21 27.77
C PRO A 140 -10.24 -23.46 27.46
N PRO A 141 -10.62 -23.65 26.19
CA PRO A 141 -12.00 -23.94 25.84
C PRO A 141 -12.44 -25.23 26.56
N PRO A 142 -13.67 -25.32 27.08
CA PRO A 142 -14.17 -26.54 27.68
C PRO A 142 -14.06 -27.68 26.67
N ALA A 143 -13.38 -28.76 27.06
CA ALA A 143 -13.06 -29.93 26.24
C ALA A 143 -14.29 -30.63 25.60
N ALA A 144 -15.51 -30.20 25.94
CA ALA A 144 -16.77 -30.72 25.42
C ALA A 144 -17.25 -30.06 24.11
N ALA A 145 -16.68 -28.93 23.67
CA ALA A 145 -17.04 -28.28 22.40
C ALA A 145 -16.18 -28.72 21.19
N ALA A 146 -15.27 -29.69 21.40
CA ALA A 146 -14.45 -30.33 20.37
C ALA A 146 -15.24 -31.32 19.49
N ALA A 147 -16.55 -31.11 19.36
CA ALA A 147 -17.39 -31.84 18.41
C ALA A 147 -17.18 -31.20 17.02
N ALA A 148 -16.26 -31.79 16.24
CA ALA A 148 -16.02 -31.46 14.84
C ALA A 148 -16.07 -29.96 14.52
N ALA A 149 -15.23 -29.16 15.18
CA ALA A 149 -15.00 -27.79 14.73
C ALA A 149 -14.54 -27.88 13.26
N ASP A 150 -15.40 -27.39 12.37
CA ASP A 150 -15.11 -27.35 10.94
C ASP A 150 -13.76 -26.65 10.74
N LEU A 151 -12.79 -27.39 10.18
CA LEU A 151 -11.44 -26.88 9.92
C LEU A 151 -11.48 -25.57 9.12
N GLN A 152 -12.52 -25.38 8.31
CA GLN A 152 -12.75 -24.14 7.58
C GLN A 152 -13.11 -22.95 8.48
N ASN A 153 -13.89 -23.17 9.54
CA ASN A 153 -14.26 -22.13 10.49
C ASN A 153 -13.09 -21.80 11.44
N GLU A 154 -12.31 -22.80 11.86
CA GLU A 154 -11.05 -22.56 12.58
C GLU A 154 -10.06 -21.76 11.70
N ARG A 155 -10.05 -22.03 10.39
CA ARG A 155 -9.21 -21.29 9.43
C ARG A 155 -9.59 -19.84 9.36
N LYS A 156 -10.89 -19.56 9.26
CA LYS A 156 -11.43 -18.19 9.26
C LYS A 156 -11.14 -17.47 10.58
N ALA A 157 -11.19 -18.16 11.72
CA ALA A 157 -10.79 -17.62 13.02
C ALA A 157 -9.33 -17.20 13.07
N LEU A 158 -8.43 -18.07 12.59
CA LEU A 158 -7.00 -17.77 12.49
C LEU A 158 -6.74 -16.57 11.56
N GLN A 159 -7.40 -16.52 10.40
CA GLN A 159 -7.31 -15.38 9.48
C GLN A 159 -7.73 -14.08 10.18
N ALA A 160 -8.90 -14.08 10.84
CA ALA A 160 -9.41 -12.90 11.51
C ALA A 160 -8.47 -12.42 12.62
N ALA A 161 -7.91 -13.33 13.43
CA ALA A 161 -6.97 -12.97 14.48
C ALA A 161 -5.68 -12.32 13.93
N VAL A 162 -5.12 -12.87 12.86
CA VAL A 162 -3.93 -12.31 12.19
C VAL A 162 -4.22 -10.94 11.61
N LEU A 163 -5.37 -10.76 10.95
CA LEU A 163 -5.76 -9.47 10.38
C LEU A 163 -6.03 -8.42 11.46
N LEU A 164 -6.69 -8.78 12.55
CA LEU A 164 -6.90 -7.86 13.68
C LEU A 164 -5.57 -7.43 14.30
N GLN A 165 -4.61 -8.37 14.45
CA GLN A 165 -3.26 -8.05 14.92
C GLN A 165 -2.51 -7.11 13.97
N LEU A 166 -2.64 -7.31 12.65
CA LEU A 166 -2.07 -6.43 11.62
C LEU A 166 -2.69 -5.02 11.70
N LEU A 167 -4.01 -4.91 11.75
CA LEU A 167 -4.74 -3.64 11.80
C LEU A 167 -4.43 -2.86 13.09
N ASP A 168 -4.30 -3.55 14.23
CA ASP A 168 -3.89 -2.95 15.51
C ASP A 168 -2.44 -2.45 15.45
N ALA A 169 -1.52 -3.26 14.90
CA ALA A 169 -0.12 -2.88 14.73
C ALA A 169 0.07 -1.72 13.74
N ALA A 170 -0.79 -1.62 12.72
CA ALA A 170 -0.87 -0.49 11.80
C ALA A 170 -1.58 0.74 12.41
N GLY A 171 -2.06 0.68 13.66
CA GLY A 171 -2.72 1.80 14.32
C GLY A 171 -4.05 2.19 13.65
N LEU A 172 -4.81 1.21 13.15
CA LEU A 172 -6.14 1.44 12.59
C LEU A 172 -7.24 1.34 13.65
N PHE A 173 -6.93 0.81 14.83
CA PHE A 173 -7.77 0.83 16.02
C PHE A 173 -7.29 1.85 17.05
N SER A 174 -8.22 2.51 17.74
CA SER A 174 -7.90 3.40 18.86
C SER A 174 -7.61 2.60 20.12
N GLU A 175 -6.89 3.19 21.08
CA GLU A 175 -6.64 2.60 22.40
C GLU A 175 -7.94 2.19 23.12
N SER A 176 -8.98 3.03 22.99
CA SER A 176 -10.33 2.80 23.51
C SER A 176 -11.14 1.72 22.78
N GLY A 177 -10.57 1.06 21.77
CA GLY A 177 -11.24 -0.01 21.04
C GLY A 177 -12.26 0.48 20.02
N GLY A 178 -12.09 1.69 19.48
CA GLY A 178 -12.86 2.21 18.34
C GLY A 178 -12.08 2.10 17.03
N SER A 179 -12.76 2.26 15.90
CA SER A 179 -12.10 2.47 14.61
C SER A 179 -11.52 3.88 14.54
N THR A 180 -10.26 4.01 14.11
CA THR A 180 -9.69 5.34 13.79
C THR A 180 -10.33 5.92 12.54
N VAL A 181 -10.12 7.22 12.27
CA VAL A 181 -10.58 7.85 11.02
C VAL A 181 -10.01 7.15 9.78
N PHE A 182 -8.76 6.66 9.87
CA PHE A 182 -8.11 5.87 8.82
C PHE A 182 -8.72 4.46 8.70
N GLY A 183 -9.02 3.80 9.83
CA GLY A 183 -9.71 2.51 9.84
C GLY A 183 -11.10 2.60 9.20
N SER A 184 -11.84 3.66 9.50
CA SER A 184 -13.16 3.91 8.92
C SER A 184 -13.08 4.26 7.42
N ALA A 185 -12.07 5.04 7.02
CA ALA A 185 -11.80 5.34 5.61
C ALA A 185 -11.45 4.06 4.83
N LEU A 186 -10.68 3.13 5.42
CA LEU A 186 -10.39 1.85 4.79
C LEU A 186 -11.63 0.94 4.72
N ALA A 187 -12.45 0.89 5.77
CA ALA A 187 -13.65 0.05 5.80
C ALA A 187 -14.72 0.44 4.75
N SER A 188 -14.76 1.71 4.33
CA SER A 188 -15.71 2.18 3.30
C SER A 188 -15.36 1.70 1.89
N VAL A 189 -14.15 1.21 1.66
CA VAL A 189 -13.64 0.84 0.33
C VAL A 189 -14.01 -0.60 -0.04
N PRO A 190 -14.37 -0.89 -1.31
CA PRO A 190 -14.64 -2.25 -1.77
C PRO A 190 -13.46 -3.20 -1.55
N PHE A 191 -13.76 -4.49 -1.38
CA PHE A 191 -12.77 -5.55 -1.12
C PHE A 191 -11.60 -5.55 -2.12
N GLU A 192 -11.88 -5.38 -3.41
CA GLU A 192 -10.88 -5.38 -4.49
C GLU A 192 -9.83 -4.27 -4.38
N PHE A 193 -10.13 -3.18 -3.66
CA PHE A 193 -9.24 -2.05 -3.47
C PHE A 193 -8.68 -1.95 -2.04
N GLN A 194 -9.02 -2.87 -1.14
CA GLN A 194 -8.62 -2.81 0.27
C GLN A 194 -7.10 -2.75 0.45
N GLU A 195 -6.33 -3.63 -0.19
CA GLU A 195 -4.86 -3.63 -0.06
C GLU A 195 -4.24 -2.35 -0.66
N ALA A 196 -4.70 -1.90 -1.83
CA ALA A 196 -4.20 -0.69 -2.46
C ALA A 196 -4.53 0.56 -1.64
N MET A 197 -5.75 0.63 -1.09
CA MET A 197 -6.18 1.71 -0.21
C MET A 197 -5.39 1.71 1.10
N PHE A 198 -5.16 0.54 1.70
CA PHE A 198 -4.31 0.41 2.87
C PHE A 198 -2.94 1.06 2.61
N ILE A 199 -2.30 0.75 1.48
CA ILE A 199 -1.03 1.36 1.10
C ILE A 199 -1.15 2.87 0.83
N CYS A 200 -2.23 3.35 0.19
CA CYS A 200 -2.47 4.79 0.04
C CYS A 200 -2.51 5.52 1.39
N LEU A 201 -3.22 4.97 2.37
CA LEU A 201 -3.36 5.58 3.70
C LEU A 201 -2.03 5.58 4.45
N GLU A 202 -1.20 4.54 4.29
CA GLU A 202 0.13 4.50 4.87
C GLU A 202 1.09 5.49 4.18
N LEU A 203 1.06 5.58 2.86
CA LEU A 203 1.81 6.61 2.12
C LEU A 203 1.40 8.03 2.53
N LEU A 204 0.11 8.25 2.77
CA LEU A 204 -0.43 9.51 3.29
C LEU A 204 0.13 9.82 4.68
N ARG A 205 0.06 8.86 5.62
CA ARG A 205 0.61 9.01 6.98
C ARG A 205 2.11 9.29 6.99
N LEU A 206 2.84 8.74 6.02
CA LEU A 206 4.29 8.93 5.86
C LEU A 206 4.66 10.19 5.05
N GLY A 207 3.69 10.91 4.47
CA GLY A 207 3.93 12.10 3.64
C GLY A 207 4.49 11.79 2.24
N PHE A 208 4.36 10.55 1.75
CA PHE A 208 4.81 10.14 0.41
C PHE A 208 3.69 10.11 -0.63
N LEU A 209 2.43 10.29 -0.22
CA LEU A 209 1.31 10.45 -1.14
C LEU A 209 1.20 11.91 -1.59
N SER A 210 2.10 12.34 -2.47
CA SER A 210 2.08 13.69 -3.07
C SER A 210 2.27 13.66 -4.58
N GLY A 211 1.99 14.78 -5.24
CA GLY A 211 2.34 15.02 -6.63
C GLY A 211 3.79 15.48 -6.85
N ASP A 212 4.58 15.67 -5.79
CA ASP A 212 5.91 16.26 -5.91
C ASP A 212 6.89 15.29 -6.58
N PRO A 213 7.61 15.74 -7.62
CA PRO A 213 8.59 14.90 -8.29
C PRO A 213 9.71 14.52 -7.32
N LEU A 214 10.22 13.29 -7.44
CA LEU A 214 11.40 12.89 -6.69
C LEU A 214 12.59 13.78 -7.08
N GLU A 215 13.17 14.45 -6.08
CA GLU A 215 14.32 15.32 -6.31
C GLU A 215 15.61 14.52 -6.48
N SER A 216 16.46 14.99 -7.39
CA SER A 216 17.84 14.50 -7.45
C SER A 216 18.65 15.07 -6.29
N LEU A 217 19.58 14.29 -5.76
CA LEU A 217 20.47 14.78 -4.72
C LEU A 217 21.30 15.99 -5.16
N PRO A 218 21.67 16.86 -4.21
CA PRO A 218 22.63 17.93 -4.47
C PRO A 218 23.92 17.36 -5.08
N GLY A 219 24.28 17.83 -6.27
CA GLY A 219 25.49 17.41 -6.98
C GLY A 219 25.39 16.08 -7.76
N ARG A 220 24.22 15.44 -7.82
CA ARG A 220 23.97 14.24 -8.65
C ARG A 220 22.66 14.38 -9.43
N PRO A 221 22.62 15.23 -10.47
CA PRO A 221 21.42 15.39 -11.28
C PRO A 221 21.05 14.07 -11.97
N PHE A 222 19.76 13.89 -12.25
CA PHE A 222 19.34 12.76 -13.08
C PHE A 222 19.97 12.84 -14.48
N PRO A 223 20.23 11.70 -15.14
CA PRO A 223 20.64 11.69 -16.54
C PRO A 223 19.68 12.51 -17.42
N PRO A 224 20.16 13.20 -18.47
CA PRO A 224 19.34 14.14 -19.24
C PRO A 224 18.07 13.52 -19.82
N GLY A 225 18.13 12.28 -20.34
CA GLY A 225 16.95 11.57 -20.86
C GLY A 225 15.88 11.22 -19.82
N VAL A 226 16.27 11.14 -18.53
CA VAL A 226 15.34 10.90 -17.42
C VAL A 226 14.57 12.19 -17.09
N GLN A 227 15.25 13.33 -17.05
CA GLN A 227 14.63 14.63 -16.77
C GLN A 227 13.58 14.98 -17.83
N THR A 228 13.86 14.71 -19.11
CA THR A 228 12.92 14.98 -20.21
C THR A 228 11.62 14.17 -20.09
N ALA A 229 11.69 12.92 -19.62
CA ALA A 229 10.51 12.07 -19.41
C ALA A 229 9.70 12.50 -18.18
N LEU A 230 10.33 13.05 -17.14
CA LEU A 230 9.63 13.58 -15.96
C LEU A 230 8.87 14.88 -16.24
N MET A 231 9.37 15.67 -17.19
CA MET A 231 8.91 17.03 -17.48
C MET A 231 8.06 17.15 -18.76
N GLN A 232 7.56 16.05 -19.34
CA GLN A 232 6.65 16.18 -20.48
C GLN A 232 5.34 16.83 -20.03
N PRO A 233 4.92 17.94 -20.68
CA PRO A 233 3.70 18.66 -20.31
C PRO A 233 2.46 17.85 -20.70
N TYR A 234 1.44 17.92 -19.85
CA TYR A 234 0.14 17.28 -20.13
C TYR A 234 -0.59 18.01 -21.27
N PRO A 235 -1.56 17.38 -21.96
CA PRO A 235 -2.24 17.99 -23.10
C PRO A 235 -2.95 19.31 -22.76
N SER A 236 -3.45 19.45 -21.53
CA SER A 236 -4.02 20.71 -21.01
C SER A 236 -2.97 21.82 -20.92
N GLU A 237 -1.76 21.51 -20.47
CA GLU A 237 -0.62 22.44 -20.48
C GLU A 237 -0.10 22.71 -21.88
N ALA A 238 -0.02 21.70 -22.75
CA ALA A 238 0.41 21.86 -24.13
C ALA A 238 -0.56 22.73 -24.93
N ALA A 239 -1.87 22.59 -24.70
CA ALA A 239 -2.90 23.45 -25.27
C ALA A 239 -2.83 24.88 -24.71
N ALA A 240 -2.62 25.04 -23.39
CA ALA A 240 -2.42 26.36 -22.78
C ALA A 240 -1.13 27.05 -23.26
N ALA A 241 -0.04 26.30 -23.41
CA ALA A 241 1.23 26.78 -23.93
C ALA A 241 1.14 27.13 -25.43
N ALA A 242 0.42 26.33 -26.22
CA ALA A 242 0.12 26.62 -27.62
C ALA A 242 -0.79 27.85 -27.78
N ALA A 243 -1.79 28.01 -26.90
CA ALA A 243 -2.64 29.19 -26.86
C ALA A 243 -1.86 30.44 -26.42
N ALA A 244 -0.95 30.32 -25.45
CA ALA A 244 -0.04 31.38 -25.05
C ALA A 244 0.96 31.74 -26.16
N ALA A 245 1.47 30.76 -26.90
CA ALA A 245 2.35 30.98 -28.05
C ALA A 245 1.60 31.61 -29.24
N GLY A 246 0.33 31.26 -29.46
CA GLY A 246 -0.54 31.91 -30.44
C GLY A 246 -0.96 33.34 -30.03
N GLY A 247 -1.07 33.61 -28.73
CA GLY A 247 -1.33 34.93 -28.17
C GLY A 247 -0.09 35.81 -27.99
N ALA A 248 1.12 35.23 -28.02
CA ALA A 248 2.39 35.95 -27.88
C ALA A 248 2.70 36.90 -29.06
N ALA A 249 1.98 36.76 -30.18
CA ALA A 249 2.01 37.75 -31.25
C ALA A 249 1.21 39.04 -30.91
N ALA A 250 0.38 39.07 -29.86
CA ALA A 250 -0.54 40.16 -29.57
C ALA A 250 -0.41 40.84 -28.19
N ALA A 251 0.31 40.27 -27.20
CA ALA A 251 0.29 40.84 -25.84
C ALA A 251 1.64 40.75 -25.10
N ALA A 252 2.63 41.55 -25.55
CA ALA A 252 3.90 41.76 -24.84
C ALA A 252 3.82 42.81 -23.70
N ALA A 253 2.68 43.00 -23.02
CA ALA A 253 2.46 44.18 -22.16
C ALA A 253 1.89 43.95 -20.74
N ALA A 254 1.96 42.76 -20.14
CA ALA A 254 1.57 42.60 -18.73
C ALA A 254 2.51 41.64 -17.97
N ALA A 255 3.56 42.21 -17.37
CA ALA A 255 4.47 41.52 -16.47
C ALA A 255 3.75 41.14 -15.16
N GLY A 256 3.13 39.97 -15.17
CA GLY A 256 2.42 39.36 -14.04
C GLY A 256 1.76 38.03 -14.39
N GLY A 257 1.39 37.81 -15.66
CA GLY A 257 0.73 36.57 -16.11
C GLY A 257 1.65 35.35 -16.28
N GLY A 258 2.95 35.56 -16.53
CA GLY A 258 3.88 34.45 -16.81
C GLY A 258 4.18 33.55 -15.61
N ALA A 259 4.27 34.12 -14.40
CA ALA A 259 4.51 33.35 -13.19
C ALA A 259 3.30 32.51 -12.77
N ALA A 260 2.08 33.05 -12.93
CA ALA A 260 0.84 32.33 -12.64
C ALA A 260 0.60 31.18 -13.64
N ALA A 261 0.91 31.38 -14.92
CA ALA A 261 0.83 30.33 -15.94
C ALA A 261 1.86 29.20 -15.68
N ALA A 262 3.08 29.55 -15.27
CA ALA A 262 4.10 28.57 -14.89
C ALA A 262 3.75 27.83 -13.59
N ALA A 263 3.12 28.49 -12.61
CA ALA A 263 2.62 27.86 -11.41
C ALA A 263 1.48 26.86 -11.74
N GLY A 264 0.50 27.28 -12.54
CA GLY A 264 -0.58 26.39 -12.98
C GLY A 264 -0.11 25.18 -13.78
N ALA A 265 0.96 25.31 -14.58
CA ALA A 265 1.58 24.17 -15.26
C ALA A 265 2.26 23.20 -14.26
N ARG A 266 2.92 23.71 -13.23
CA ARG A 266 3.47 22.85 -12.17
C ARG A 266 2.38 22.11 -11.40
N ASP A 267 1.24 22.78 -11.14
CA ASP A 267 0.11 22.18 -10.43
C ASP A 267 -0.52 21.01 -11.22
N VAL A 268 -0.71 21.18 -12.53
CA VAL A 268 -1.19 20.11 -13.41
C VAL A 268 -0.18 18.96 -13.49
N GLN A 269 1.12 19.27 -13.52
CA GLN A 269 2.16 18.25 -13.48
C GLN A 269 2.11 17.42 -12.20
N ARG A 270 2.00 18.08 -11.04
CA ARG A 270 1.88 17.42 -9.71
C ARG A 270 0.63 16.55 -9.65
N ALA A 271 -0.50 17.08 -10.08
CA ALA A 271 -1.78 16.36 -10.16
C ALA A 271 -1.66 15.09 -11.03
N GLY A 272 -1.03 15.19 -12.19
CA GLY A 272 -0.83 14.04 -13.08
C GLY A 272 0.16 13.00 -12.53
N LEU A 273 1.20 13.40 -11.79
CA LEU A 273 2.11 12.47 -11.12
C LEU A 273 1.41 11.71 -9.99
N LEU A 274 0.60 12.40 -9.19
CA LEU A 274 -0.19 11.79 -8.12
C LEU A 274 -1.11 10.70 -8.67
N LEU A 275 -1.81 10.96 -9.77
CA LEU A 275 -2.66 9.98 -10.46
C LEU A 275 -1.88 8.74 -10.91
N GLN A 276 -0.70 8.93 -11.52
CA GLN A 276 0.12 7.81 -11.98
C GLN A 276 0.64 6.96 -10.83
N ARG A 277 1.04 7.61 -9.72
CA ARG A 277 1.50 6.94 -8.50
C ARG A 277 0.40 6.06 -7.91
N VAL A 278 -0.80 6.60 -7.73
CA VAL A 278 -1.97 5.83 -7.25
C VAL A 278 -2.32 4.69 -8.20
N ALA A 279 -2.32 4.94 -9.52
CA ALA A 279 -2.57 3.90 -10.51
C ALA A 279 -1.53 2.75 -10.45
N SER A 280 -0.27 3.05 -10.15
CA SER A 280 0.80 2.06 -10.03
C SER A 280 0.68 1.12 -8.82
N LEU A 281 -0.24 1.40 -7.89
CA LEU A 281 -0.54 0.51 -6.77
C LEU A 281 -1.33 -0.73 -7.19
N LEU A 282 -1.94 -0.71 -8.39
CA LEU A 282 -2.62 -1.86 -8.96
C LEU A 282 -1.74 -2.56 -10.00
N PRO A 283 -1.83 -3.89 -10.12
CA PRO A 283 -1.08 -4.63 -11.14
C PRO A 283 -1.63 -4.37 -12.54
N LEU A 284 -0.74 -4.31 -13.53
CA LEU A 284 -1.11 -4.41 -14.95
C LEU A 284 -1.10 -5.88 -15.36
N GLN A 285 -2.14 -6.35 -16.03
CA GLN A 285 -2.14 -7.71 -16.56
C GLN A 285 -1.19 -7.79 -17.77
N LEU A 286 -0.12 -8.58 -17.67
CA LEU A 286 0.88 -8.73 -18.72
C LEU A 286 0.73 -10.06 -19.46
N ARG A 287 0.90 -10.04 -20.78
CA ARG A 287 1.02 -11.24 -21.61
C ARG A 287 2.41 -11.84 -21.39
N GLN A 288 2.48 -13.09 -20.91
CA GLN A 288 3.74 -13.77 -20.56
C GLN A 288 4.77 -13.87 -21.71
N GLN A 289 4.32 -13.80 -22.96
CA GLN A 289 5.16 -14.01 -24.16
C GLN A 289 5.61 -12.71 -24.84
N GLN A 290 5.24 -11.54 -24.32
CA GLN A 290 5.53 -10.25 -24.95
C GLN A 290 6.47 -9.41 -24.07
N PRO A 291 7.63 -8.95 -24.59
CA PRO A 291 8.53 -8.10 -23.83
C PRO A 291 7.92 -6.70 -23.61
N TRP A 292 8.24 -6.07 -22.49
CA TRP A 292 7.88 -4.69 -22.23
C TRP A 292 8.78 -3.74 -23.04
N LEU A 293 8.18 -2.89 -23.88
CA LEU A 293 8.89 -2.00 -24.81
C LEU A 293 8.70 -0.50 -24.51
N ALA A 294 7.87 -0.15 -23.54
CA ALA A 294 7.62 1.25 -23.21
C ALA A 294 8.73 1.84 -22.33
N ALA A 295 8.94 3.15 -22.47
CA ALA A 295 9.94 3.88 -21.70
C ALA A 295 9.68 3.81 -20.18
N VAL A 296 10.76 3.75 -19.40
CA VAL A 296 10.72 3.74 -17.93
C VAL A 296 10.61 5.18 -17.42
N CYS A 297 9.70 5.42 -16.47
CA CYS A 297 9.63 6.67 -15.72
C CYS A 297 10.36 6.49 -14.39
N MET A 298 11.46 7.22 -14.17
CA MET A 298 12.28 7.07 -12.96
C MET A 298 11.56 7.52 -11.69
N ASP A 299 10.68 8.50 -11.78
CA ASP A 299 9.86 8.92 -10.63
C ASP A 299 8.95 7.80 -10.19
N LEU A 300 8.20 7.20 -11.13
CA LEU A 300 7.36 6.04 -10.83
C LEU A 300 8.17 4.85 -10.35
N LEU A 301 9.38 4.63 -10.89
CA LEU A 301 10.25 3.56 -10.43
C LEU A 301 10.67 3.79 -8.97
N GLY A 302 11.13 4.99 -8.63
CA GLY A 302 11.51 5.35 -7.26
C GLY A 302 10.33 5.26 -6.29
N PHE A 303 9.16 5.76 -6.69
CA PHE A 303 7.92 5.61 -5.94
C PHE A 303 7.52 4.14 -5.75
N ASN A 304 7.67 3.29 -6.77
CA ASN A 304 7.36 1.87 -6.65
C ASN A 304 8.37 1.13 -5.75
N CYS A 305 9.64 1.55 -5.70
CA CYS A 305 10.59 1.02 -4.72
C CYS A 305 10.12 1.28 -3.29
N LEU A 306 9.62 2.50 -3.02
CA LEU A 306 9.00 2.89 -1.76
C LEU A 306 7.79 2.04 -1.41
N VAL A 307 6.86 1.92 -2.35
CA VAL A 307 5.65 1.10 -2.19
C VAL A 307 6.01 -0.35 -1.89
N ASN A 308 6.97 -0.92 -2.62
CA ASN A 308 7.38 -2.31 -2.42
C ASN A 308 8.08 -2.51 -1.07
N LEU A 309 8.84 -1.53 -0.58
CA LEU A 309 9.39 -1.57 0.78
C LEU A 309 8.28 -1.63 1.84
N ILE A 310 7.26 -0.77 1.71
CA ILE A 310 6.11 -0.72 2.63
C ILE A 310 5.31 -2.04 2.56
N ARG A 311 5.01 -2.51 1.36
CA ARG A 311 4.32 -3.79 1.12
C ARG A 311 5.04 -4.97 1.76
N ASN A 312 6.35 -5.06 1.55
CA ASN A 312 7.18 -6.10 2.16
C ASN A 312 7.15 -6.01 3.69
N ALA A 313 7.23 -4.81 4.27
CA ALA A 313 7.17 -4.63 5.71
C ALA A 313 5.83 -5.13 6.30
N PHE A 314 4.70 -4.82 5.66
CA PHE A 314 3.39 -5.32 6.11
C PHE A 314 3.19 -6.82 5.84
N GLN A 315 3.78 -7.35 4.78
CA GLN A 315 3.80 -8.79 4.54
C GLN A 315 4.56 -9.52 5.66
N GLU A 316 5.74 -9.03 6.04
CA GLU A 316 6.54 -9.59 7.13
C GLU A 316 5.82 -9.46 8.48
N LEU A 317 5.14 -8.33 8.73
CA LEU A 317 4.32 -8.14 9.94
C LEU A 317 3.15 -9.13 9.99
N THR A 318 2.48 -9.36 8.86
CA THR A 318 1.37 -10.33 8.73
C THR A 318 1.85 -11.75 8.98
N GLN A 319 2.98 -12.15 8.37
CA GLN A 319 3.60 -13.46 8.58
C GLN A 319 4.07 -13.64 10.02
N THR A 320 4.63 -12.59 10.63
CA THR A 320 5.07 -12.62 12.02
C THR A 320 3.91 -12.75 12.99
N ALA A 321 2.80 -12.05 12.76
CA ALA A 321 1.57 -12.21 13.53
C ALA A 321 1.07 -13.66 13.46
N LEU A 322 1.03 -14.25 12.26
CA LEU A 322 0.68 -15.66 12.09
C LEU A 322 1.61 -16.59 12.89
N VAL A 323 2.93 -16.40 12.77
CA VAL A 323 3.92 -17.22 13.48
C VAL A 323 3.79 -17.08 15.00
N SER A 324 3.58 -15.86 15.51
CA SER A 324 3.34 -15.63 16.94
C SER A 324 2.13 -16.42 17.45
N MET A 325 1.01 -16.39 16.71
CA MET A 325 -0.19 -17.18 17.03
C MET A 325 0.06 -18.69 16.98
N LEU A 326 0.82 -19.17 16.00
CA LEU A 326 1.19 -20.59 15.90
C LEU A 326 2.14 -21.05 17.02
N LEU A 327 3.02 -20.18 17.50
CA LEU A 327 3.90 -20.46 18.64
C LEU A 327 3.10 -20.57 19.94
N GLN A 328 2.09 -19.71 20.12
CA GLN A 328 1.18 -19.77 21.27
C GLN A 328 0.27 -21.01 21.20
N SER A 329 -0.20 -21.37 20.01
CA SER A 329 -1.19 -22.42 19.78
C SER A 329 -0.77 -23.36 18.63
N PRO A 330 0.11 -24.34 18.89
CA PRO A 330 0.70 -25.18 17.84
C PRO A 330 -0.32 -26.08 17.12
N HIS A 331 -1.49 -26.33 17.71
CA HIS A 331 -2.56 -27.11 17.09
C HIS A 331 -3.14 -26.42 15.84
N LEU A 332 -3.09 -25.08 15.78
CA LEU A 332 -3.55 -24.28 14.65
C LEU A 332 -2.76 -24.53 13.37
N ALA A 333 -1.57 -25.14 13.46
CA ALA A 333 -0.78 -25.54 12.30
C ALA A 333 -1.53 -26.55 11.39
N LYS A 334 -2.50 -27.30 11.93
CA LYS A 334 -3.33 -28.23 11.16
C LYS A 334 -4.32 -27.53 10.22
N VAL A 335 -4.62 -26.27 10.51
CA VAL A 335 -5.64 -25.45 9.86
C VAL A 335 -5.09 -24.69 8.65
N LEU A 336 -3.76 -24.51 8.61
CA LEU A 336 -3.06 -23.84 7.53
C LEU A 336 -3.32 -24.54 6.18
N PRO A 337 -3.52 -23.76 5.10
CA PRO A 337 -3.62 -24.32 3.76
C PRO A 337 -2.29 -24.95 3.35
N ARG A 338 -2.36 -26.06 2.63
CA ARG A 338 -1.19 -26.77 2.10
C ARG A 338 -0.75 -26.16 0.76
N PRO A 339 0.53 -26.28 0.39
CA PRO A 339 0.98 -25.93 -0.95
C PRO A 339 0.17 -26.70 -2.00
N GLY A 340 -0.49 -26.00 -2.92
CA GLY A 340 -1.38 -26.58 -3.93
C GLY A 340 -2.89 -26.43 -3.63
N ASP A 341 -3.26 -26.08 -2.39
CA ASP A 341 -4.65 -25.72 -2.10
C ASP A 341 -5.00 -24.39 -2.79
N ALA A 342 -6.20 -24.29 -3.36
CA ALA A 342 -6.68 -23.05 -3.97
C ALA A 342 -6.64 -21.84 -3.00
N ALA A 343 -6.79 -22.12 -1.70
CA ALA A 343 -6.76 -21.11 -0.64
C ALA A 343 -5.34 -20.66 -0.23
N PHE A 344 -4.27 -21.34 -0.68
CA PHE A 344 -2.90 -21.05 -0.23
C PHE A 344 -2.45 -19.63 -0.59
N GLY A 345 -2.77 -19.17 -1.80
CA GLY A 345 -2.42 -17.82 -2.29
C GLY A 345 -3.34 -16.71 -1.79
N SER A 346 -4.51 -17.05 -1.23
CA SER A 346 -5.53 -16.09 -0.78
C SER A 346 -5.80 -16.18 0.72
N PHE A 347 -4.92 -16.86 1.47
CA PHE A 347 -5.14 -17.12 2.89
C PHE A 347 -5.02 -15.87 3.74
N LEU A 348 -4.03 -15.04 3.45
CA LEU A 348 -3.79 -13.75 4.09
C LEU A 348 -3.50 -12.71 3.00
N PRO A 349 -3.67 -11.42 3.29
CA PRO A 349 -3.26 -10.36 2.38
C PRO A 349 -1.83 -10.58 1.92
N SER A 350 -1.67 -10.61 0.60
CA SER A 350 -0.38 -10.94 0.01
C SER A 350 0.56 -9.75 0.05
N PHE A 351 -0.01 -8.54 0.04
CA PHE A 351 0.69 -7.28 -0.22
C PHE A 351 1.66 -7.43 -1.40
N ALA A 352 1.24 -8.16 -2.44
CA ALA A 352 2.10 -8.50 -3.55
C ALA A 352 2.72 -7.25 -4.18
N ALA A 353 4.01 -7.33 -4.48
CA ALA A 353 4.73 -6.25 -5.14
C ALA A 353 4.03 -5.89 -6.46
N SER A 354 3.75 -4.60 -6.64
CA SER A 354 3.26 -4.05 -7.90
C SER A 354 4.43 -3.45 -8.67
N GLY A 355 4.35 -3.52 -10.00
CA GLY A 355 5.27 -2.82 -10.89
C GLY A 355 4.79 -1.42 -11.24
N CYS A 356 5.65 -0.60 -11.82
CA CYS A 356 5.28 0.74 -12.29
C CYS A 356 4.44 0.75 -13.59
N SER A 357 4.20 -0.42 -14.20
CA SER A 357 3.63 -0.54 -15.55
C SER A 357 2.24 0.09 -15.69
N LEU A 358 1.33 -0.11 -14.73
CA LEU A 358 0.00 0.50 -14.82
C LEU A 358 0.07 2.02 -14.67
N GLY A 359 0.99 2.54 -13.85
CA GLY A 359 1.25 3.99 -13.77
C GLY A 359 1.70 4.57 -15.12
N LEU A 360 2.50 3.83 -15.90
CA LEU A 360 2.90 4.23 -17.26
C LEU A 360 1.75 4.20 -18.27
N VAL A 361 0.89 3.18 -18.22
CA VAL A 361 -0.31 3.12 -19.08
C VAL A 361 -1.29 4.22 -18.69
N PHE A 362 -1.44 4.51 -17.40
CA PHE A 362 -2.25 5.61 -16.90
C PHE A 362 -1.67 6.97 -17.32
N ARG A 363 -0.34 7.11 -17.33
CA ARG A 363 0.31 8.29 -17.89
C ARG A 363 -0.07 8.50 -19.35
N PHE A 364 -0.08 7.44 -20.16
CA PHE A 364 -0.50 7.51 -21.55
C PHE A 364 -1.96 7.96 -21.69
N LEU A 365 -2.86 7.46 -20.85
CA LEU A 365 -4.24 7.96 -20.76
C LEU A 365 -4.26 9.48 -20.51
N LEU A 366 -3.47 9.96 -19.54
CA LEU A 366 -3.44 11.39 -19.21
C LEU A 366 -2.83 12.27 -20.32
N HIS A 367 -1.97 11.70 -21.16
CA HIS A 367 -1.32 12.40 -22.28
C HIS A 367 -1.98 12.15 -23.64
N TYR A 368 -3.12 11.45 -23.68
CA TYR A 368 -3.74 11.08 -24.93
C TYR A 368 -4.31 12.31 -25.66
N GLY A 369 -3.61 12.75 -26.71
CA GLY A 369 -4.03 13.83 -27.61
C GLY A 369 -4.68 13.34 -28.91
N GLY A 370 -5.01 12.05 -29.02
CA GLY A 370 -5.61 11.47 -30.22
C GLY A 370 -7.11 11.80 -30.37
N PRO A 371 -7.77 11.25 -31.42
CA PRO A 371 -9.20 11.46 -31.65
C PRO A 371 -10.05 11.02 -30.45
N PRO A 372 -11.13 11.76 -30.11
CA PRO A 372 -12.00 11.37 -29.01
C PRO A 372 -12.72 10.06 -29.31
N GLY A 373 -13.05 9.32 -28.25
CA GLY A 373 -13.89 8.12 -28.30
C GLY A 373 -13.14 6.80 -28.03
N LEU A 374 -13.90 5.84 -27.50
CA LEU A 374 -13.36 4.61 -26.92
C LEU A 374 -12.60 3.74 -27.93
N ALA A 375 -13.13 3.57 -29.14
CA ALA A 375 -12.51 2.73 -30.16
C ALA A 375 -11.14 3.29 -30.64
N ALA A 376 -11.04 4.61 -30.78
CA ALA A 376 -9.79 5.28 -31.17
C ALA A 376 -8.74 5.17 -30.06
N PHE A 377 -9.15 5.36 -28.81
CA PHE A 377 -8.28 5.22 -27.65
C PHE A 377 -7.82 3.76 -27.46
N GLU A 378 -8.72 2.79 -27.58
CA GLU A 378 -8.42 1.36 -27.46
C GLU A 378 -7.33 0.93 -28.45
N GLY A 379 -7.48 1.30 -29.72
CA GLY A 379 -6.47 1.02 -30.75
C GLY A 379 -5.11 1.64 -30.44
N ALA A 380 -5.11 2.88 -29.95
CA ALA A 380 -3.87 3.59 -29.59
C ALA A 380 -3.16 2.95 -28.37
N VAL A 381 -3.91 2.57 -27.34
CA VAL A 381 -3.36 1.90 -26.15
C VAL A 381 -2.82 0.52 -26.50
N ALA A 382 -3.54 -0.27 -27.31
CA ALA A 382 -3.09 -1.58 -27.75
C ALA A 382 -1.80 -1.50 -28.57
N ALA A 383 -1.66 -0.47 -29.41
CA ALA A 383 -0.44 -0.22 -30.17
C ALA A 383 0.74 0.23 -29.29
N ALA A 384 0.49 1.08 -28.29
CA ALA A 384 1.53 1.60 -27.40
C ALA A 384 2.01 0.55 -26.37
N PHE A 385 1.13 -0.35 -25.93
CA PHE A 385 1.41 -1.35 -24.88
C PHE A 385 1.00 -2.76 -25.33
N PRO A 386 1.66 -3.36 -26.33
CA PRO A 386 1.31 -4.68 -26.84
C PRO A 386 1.50 -5.81 -25.79
N ALA A 387 2.30 -5.57 -24.75
CA ALA A 387 2.46 -6.49 -23.63
C ALA A 387 1.26 -6.50 -22.66
N ALA A 388 0.41 -5.46 -22.65
CA ALA A 388 -0.74 -5.38 -21.74
C ALA A 388 -1.91 -6.25 -22.24
N ALA A 389 -2.37 -7.18 -21.40
CA ALA A 389 -3.41 -8.15 -21.75
C ALA A 389 -4.80 -7.51 -21.87
N ALA A 390 -5.18 -6.67 -20.89
CA ALA A 390 -6.49 -6.02 -20.83
C ALA A 390 -6.37 -4.55 -20.33
N PRO A 391 -5.61 -3.69 -21.03
CA PRO A 391 -5.23 -2.37 -20.50
C PRO A 391 -6.42 -1.46 -20.19
N LEU A 392 -7.54 -1.55 -20.93
CA LEU A 392 -8.74 -0.76 -20.62
C LEU A 392 -9.38 -1.18 -19.30
N GLN A 393 -9.42 -2.47 -18.99
CA GLN A 393 -9.98 -2.96 -17.72
C GLN A 393 -9.11 -2.51 -16.55
N ASP A 394 -7.78 -2.58 -16.70
CA ASP A 394 -6.82 -2.15 -15.69
C ASP A 394 -6.88 -0.63 -15.48
N LEU A 395 -7.01 0.17 -16.55
CA LEU A 395 -7.24 1.62 -16.46
C LEU A 395 -8.56 1.96 -15.76
N CYS A 396 -9.65 1.24 -16.05
CA CYS A 396 -10.92 1.40 -15.33
C CYS A 396 -10.77 1.09 -13.84
N ALA A 397 -10.01 0.06 -13.48
CA ALA A 397 -9.72 -0.30 -12.09
C ALA A 397 -8.95 0.82 -11.37
N ALA A 398 -7.91 1.37 -12.01
CA ALA A 398 -7.14 2.48 -11.48
C ALA A 398 -7.98 3.76 -11.30
N ALA A 399 -8.84 4.09 -12.27
CA ALA A 399 -9.75 5.22 -12.16
C ALA A 399 -10.80 5.04 -11.05
N ALA A 400 -11.29 3.82 -10.84
CA ALA A 400 -12.19 3.50 -9.73
C ALA A 400 -11.48 3.60 -8.36
N LEU A 401 -10.26 3.06 -8.24
CA LEU A 401 -9.42 3.22 -7.04
C LEU A 401 -9.22 4.70 -6.71
N TRP A 402 -8.91 5.52 -7.72
CA TRP A 402 -8.79 6.97 -7.55
C TRP A 402 -10.07 7.60 -6.98
N GLY A 403 -11.23 7.22 -7.54
CA GLY A 403 -12.52 7.67 -7.02
C GLY A 403 -12.70 7.34 -5.53
N HIS A 404 -12.39 6.10 -5.12
CA HIS A 404 -12.46 5.70 -3.72
C HIS A 404 -11.45 6.45 -2.84
N LEU A 405 -10.23 6.70 -3.33
CA LEU A 405 -9.22 7.48 -2.62
C LEU A 405 -9.70 8.92 -2.39
N ARG A 406 -10.30 9.54 -3.41
CA ARG A 406 -10.87 10.88 -3.30
C ARG A 406 -11.96 10.94 -2.23
N GLU A 407 -12.89 9.99 -2.22
CA GLU A 407 -13.94 9.94 -1.19
C GLU A 407 -13.36 9.70 0.21
N ALA A 408 -12.34 8.84 0.33
CA ALA A 408 -11.64 8.60 1.59
C ALA A 408 -10.93 9.87 2.10
N ILE A 409 -10.15 10.57 1.26
CA ILE A 409 -9.46 11.81 1.62
C ILE A 409 -10.47 12.92 1.97
N ARG A 410 -11.60 13.00 1.25
CA ARG A 410 -12.69 13.93 1.58
C ARG A 410 -13.28 13.66 2.97
N GLY A 411 -13.42 12.39 3.35
CA GLY A 411 -13.86 12.01 4.69
C GLY A 411 -12.81 12.39 5.76
N LEU A 412 -11.53 12.16 5.45
CA LEU A 412 -10.42 12.49 6.35
C LEU A 412 -10.23 13.99 6.55
N SER A 413 -10.50 14.84 5.56
CA SER A 413 -10.35 16.30 5.68
C SER A 413 -11.27 16.95 6.70
N LEU A 414 -12.30 16.23 7.15
CA LEU A 414 -13.17 16.66 8.25
C LEU A 414 -12.53 16.45 9.64
N ALA A 415 -11.48 15.64 9.73
CA ALA A 415 -10.88 15.21 11.00
C ALA A 415 -9.36 15.37 11.08
N VAL A 416 -8.68 15.47 9.94
CA VAL A 416 -7.21 15.60 9.82
C VAL A 416 -6.91 16.75 8.88
N ASP A 417 -5.87 17.53 9.19
CA ASP A 417 -5.40 18.58 8.30
C ASP A 417 -4.73 17.96 7.06
N VAL A 418 -5.49 17.89 5.97
CA VAL A 418 -5.04 17.43 4.65
C VAL A 418 -5.41 18.47 3.57
N ALA A 419 -5.51 19.75 3.94
CA ALA A 419 -6.06 20.79 3.06
C ALA A 419 -5.25 20.98 1.75
N GLU A 420 -3.92 20.95 1.84
CA GLU A 420 -3.03 21.05 0.68
C GLU A 420 -3.21 19.86 -0.26
N LEU A 421 -3.10 18.64 0.28
CA LEU A 421 -3.32 17.41 -0.49
C LEU A 421 -4.73 17.35 -1.09
N TRP A 422 -5.75 17.81 -0.36
CA TRP A 422 -7.12 17.82 -0.87
C TRP A 422 -7.25 18.72 -2.10
N THR A 423 -6.56 19.86 -2.12
CA THR A 423 -6.52 20.75 -3.29
C THR A 423 -5.86 20.06 -4.49
N GLU A 424 -4.74 19.37 -4.27
CA GLU A 424 -4.07 18.56 -5.32
C GLU A 424 -4.99 17.45 -5.84
N VAL A 425 -5.70 16.76 -4.94
CA VAL A 425 -6.65 15.70 -5.29
C VAL A 425 -7.81 16.25 -6.15
N GLN A 426 -8.31 17.45 -5.84
CA GLN A 426 -9.36 18.08 -6.65
C GLN A 426 -8.86 18.43 -8.06
N GLN A 427 -7.63 18.94 -8.18
CA GLN A 427 -7.02 19.24 -9.49
C GLN A 427 -6.76 17.97 -10.31
N ALA A 428 -6.24 16.93 -9.65
CA ALA A 428 -6.03 15.62 -10.26
C ALA A 428 -7.35 14.97 -10.71
N ASP A 429 -8.41 15.06 -9.92
CA ASP A 429 -9.71 14.54 -10.32
C ASP A 429 -10.26 15.30 -11.54
N ALA A 430 -10.15 16.62 -11.59
CA ALA A 430 -10.57 17.40 -12.75
C ALA A 430 -9.82 16.99 -14.04
N LEU A 431 -8.49 16.82 -13.95
CA LEU A 431 -7.66 16.34 -15.05
C LEU A 431 -8.10 14.94 -15.51
N LEU A 432 -8.33 14.02 -14.57
CA LEU A 432 -8.76 12.66 -14.88
C LEU A 432 -10.16 12.65 -15.54
N GLN A 433 -11.14 13.36 -14.97
CA GLN A 433 -12.50 13.40 -15.53
C GLN A 433 -12.51 13.93 -16.97
N GLN A 434 -11.71 14.96 -17.27
CA GLN A 434 -11.55 15.47 -18.62
C GLN A 434 -11.04 14.37 -19.58
N GLN A 435 -10.01 13.64 -19.17
CA GLN A 435 -9.42 12.58 -20.01
C GLN A 435 -10.33 11.34 -20.15
N LEU A 436 -11.07 10.98 -19.10
CA LEU A 436 -12.07 9.91 -19.16
C LEU A 436 -13.21 10.23 -20.13
N GLN A 437 -13.63 11.50 -20.20
CA GLN A 437 -14.63 11.96 -21.17
C GLN A 437 -14.07 11.97 -22.60
N HIS A 438 -12.87 12.52 -22.79
CA HIS A 438 -12.22 12.60 -24.10
C HIS A 438 -12.00 11.21 -24.72
N THR A 439 -11.47 10.28 -23.95
CA THR A 439 -11.23 8.90 -24.39
C THR A 439 -12.49 8.04 -24.44
N GLY A 440 -13.61 8.49 -23.87
CA GLY A 440 -14.83 7.70 -23.74
C GLY A 440 -14.73 6.54 -22.75
N LEU A 441 -13.65 6.43 -21.98
CA LEU A 441 -13.45 5.36 -20.99
C LEU A 441 -14.52 5.38 -19.89
N CYS A 442 -15.14 6.54 -19.63
CA CYS A 442 -16.26 6.67 -18.70
C CYS A 442 -17.50 5.85 -19.09
N THR A 443 -17.62 5.44 -20.35
CA THR A 443 -18.73 4.61 -20.85
C THR A 443 -18.42 3.11 -20.80
N HIS A 444 -17.18 2.74 -20.49
CA HIS A 444 -16.75 1.35 -20.46
C HIS A 444 -17.40 0.60 -19.28
N LYS A 445 -17.93 -0.60 -19.52
CA LYS A 445 -18.68 -1.39 -18.53
C LYS A 445 -17.91 -1.60 -17.22
N ALA A 446 -16.60 -1.86 -17.32
CA ALA A 446 -15.77 -2.07 -16.13
C ALA A 446 -15.63 -0.82 -15.25
N TYR A 447 -15.74 0.38 -15.83
CA TYR A 447 -15.73 1.63 -15.06
C TYR A 447 -17.08 1.89 -14.40
N THR A 448 -18.18 1.71 -15.15
CA THR A 448 -19.54 1.98 -14.62
C THR A 448 -19.91 1.09 -13.44
N HIS A 449 -19.43 -0.16 -13.41
CA HIS A 449 -19.69 -1.09 -12.31
C HIS A 449 -18.88 -0.81 -11.03
N ARG A 450 -17.80 -0.03 -11.13
CA ARG A 450 -16.84 0.21 -10.02
C ARG A 450 -16.83 1.65 -9.54
N ARG A 451 -17.82 2.46 -9.94
CA ARG A 451 -17.90 3.85 -9.53
C ARG A 451 -18.25 3.93 -8.02
N PRO A 452 -17.53 4.75 -7.24
CA PRO A 452 -17.85 4.97 -5.83
C PRO A 452 -19.27 5.50 -5.60
#